data_AF-A0A0A0KYU8-F1
#
_entry.id   AF-A0A0A0KYU8-F1
#
_cell.length_a   1.000
_cell.length_b   1.000
_cell.length_c   1.000
_cell.angle_alpha   90.00
_cell.angle_beta   90.00
_cell.angle_gamma   90.00
#
_symmetry.space_group_name_H-M   'P 1'
#
loop_
_entity.id
_entity.type
_entity.pdbx_description
1 polymer ?
#
loop_
_entity_poly.entity_id
_entity_poly.type
_entity_poly.pdbx_seq_one_letter_code
_entity_poly.pdbx_strand_id
1 'polypeptide(L)'
;MGNKLGRRRQIVDEKYTRPQGLYNHKEVDHKKLRKLILESKLAPCYPGDEESASDLEECPICFLYYPSLNRSRCCMKSICTECFLQMKVPNSTRPTQCPYCKTSNYAVEYRGVKSKEEKSLEQIEEQRVIEAKIRIRQQELQDDEERMQKRHELSTSNADTTVENGEDSPAAVPSSQSPAEDEEIVSLQDPCMTQIRPPPPPIPIRSNRCFSLYSDYVSLN
;
A
#
# COMPACT_ATOMS: atom_id res chain seq x y z
N MET A 1 -15.79 -12.92 -36.84
CA MET A 1 -17.11 -12.43 -36.38
C MET A 1 -16.95 -11.96 -34.94
N GLY A 2 -17.12 -10.65 -34.69
CA GLY A 2 -16.83 -10.06 -33.39
C GLY A 2 -17.96 -10.30 -32.39
N ASN A 3 -17.69 -11.06 -31.33
CA ASN A 3 -18.61 -11.22 -30.20
C ASN A 3 -18.72 -9.87 -29.48
N LYS A 4 -19.79 -9.12 -29.77
CA LYS A 4 -20.22 -8.00 -28.93
C LYS A 4 -20.79 -8.60 -27.65
N LEU A 5 -19.92 -8.88 -26.68
CA LEU A 5 -20.32 -9.15 -25.30
C LEU A 5 -21.00 -7.89 -24.78
N GLY A 6 -22.31 -7.79 -24.99
CA GLY A 6 -23.12 -6.76 -24.38
C GLY A 6 -22.97 -6.89 -22.88
N ARG A 7 -22.20 -5.99 -22.25
CA ARG A 7 -22.15 -5.87 -20.79
C ARG A 7 -23.59 -5.82 -20.29
N ARG A 8 -24.02 -6.87 -19.59
CA ARG A 8 -25.29 -6.93 -18.89
C ARG A 8 -25.37 -5.66 -18.03
N ARG A 9 -26.32 -4.77 -18.31
CA ARG A 9 -26.47 -3.51 -17.58
C ARG A 9 -26.63 -3.85 -16.11
N GLN A 10 -25.73 -3.35 -15.27
CA GLN A 10 -25.85 -3.50 -13.82
C GLN A 10 -27.12 -2.78 -13.37
N ILE A 11 -27.98 -3.49 -12.65
CA ILE A 11 -29.16 -2.90 -12.00
C ILE A 11 -28.64 -2.16 -10.77
N VAL A 12 -28.64 -0.83 -10.82
CA VAL A 12 -28.25 0.03 -9.71
C VAL A 12 -29.52 0.52 -9.02
N ASP A 13 -29.61 0.32 -7.71
CA ASP A 13 -30.73 0.84 -6.90
C ASP A 13 -30.74 2.38 -6.91
N GLU A 14 -31.93 2.97 -6.94
CA GLU A 14 -32.16 4.40 -7.07
C GLU A 14 -31.42 5.20 -5.98
N LYS A 15 -31.35 4.66 -4.76
CA LYS A 15 -30.68 5.30 -3.62
C LYS A 15 -29.17 5.52 -3.84
N TYR A 16 -28.53 4.72 -4.70
CA TYR A 16 -27.12 4.86 -5.05
C TYR A 16 -26.88 5.75 -6.27
N THR A 17 -27.91 6.40 -6.80
CA THR A 17 -27.79 7.35 -7.92
C THR A 17 -27.66 8.81 -7.45
N ARG A 18 -27.61 9.03 -6.13
CA ARG A 18 -27.53 10.35 -5.47
C ARG A 18 -26.36 10.37 -4.48
N PRO A 19 -25.73 11.53 -4.23
CA PRO A 19 -24.67 11.65 -3.22
C PRO A 19 -25.18 11.28 -1.81
N GLN A 20 -24.32 10.66 -0.99
CA GLN A 20 -24.65 10.22 0.37
C GLN A 20 -24.38 11.30 1.44
N GLY A 21 -23.86 12.46 1.02
CA GLY A 21 -23.72 13.63 1.89
C GLY A 21 -22.33 13.78 2.49
N LEU A 22 -21.31 13.15 1.89
CA LEU A 22 -19.91 13.33 2.30
C LEU A 22 -19.47 14.80 2.10
N TYR A 23 -20.01 15.45 1.07
CA TYR A 23 -19.83 16.89 0.85
C TYR A 23 -21.16 17.56 0.49
N ASN A 24 -21.18 18.89 0.62
CA ASN A 24 -22.33 19.71 0.26
C ASN A 24 -22.39 19.93 -1.27
N HIS A 25 -23.23 19.17 -1.97
CA HIS A 25 -23.31 19.15 -3.43
C HIS A 25 -24.53 19.90 -4.01
N LYS A 26 -24.85 21.10 -3.49
CA LYS A 26 -26.04 21.88 -3.93
C LYS A 26 -26.07 22.21 -5.43
N GLU A 27 -24.89 22.31 -6.05
CA GLU A 27 -24.76 22.75 -7.44
C GLU A 27 -24.66 21.57 -8.44
N VAL A 28 -24.76 20.34 -7.96
CA VAL A 28 -24.71 19.15 -8.81
C VAL A 28 -26.09 18.87 -9.42
N ASP A 29 -26.15 18.78 -10.75
CA ASP A 29 -27.34 18.28 -11.46
C ASP A 29 -27.55 16.78 -11.20
N HIS A 30 -28.43 16.47 -10.26
CA HIS A 30 -28.76 15.10 -9.87
C HIS A 30 -29.39 14.27 -11.01
N LYS A 31 -30.12 14.89 -11.96
CA LYS A 31 -30.69 14.16 -13.11
C LYS A 31 -29.58 13.68 -14.03
N LYS A 32 -28.61 14.56 -14.30
CA LYS A 32 -27.43 14.23 -15.10
C LYS A 32 -26.56 13.18 -14.39
N LEU A 33 -26.33 13.32 -13.08
CA LEU A 33 -25.59 12.34 -12.30
C LEU A 33 -26.23 10.94 -12.38
N ARG A 34 -27.54 10.85 -12.12
CA ARG A 34 -28.30 9.60 -12.22
C ARG A 34 -28.17 8.97 -13.60
N LYS A 35 -28.31 9.76 -14.66
CA LYS A 35 -28.14 9.29 -16.05
C LYS A 35 -26.73 8.71 -16.27
N LEU A 36 -25.69 9.39 -15.81
CA LEU A 36 -24.31 8.92 -15.95
C LEU A 36 -24.06 7.59 -15.22
N ILE A 37 -24.64 7.40 -14.03
CA ILE A 37 -24.52 6.17 -13.26
C ILE A 37 -25.26 5.01 -13.95
N LEU A 38 -26.51 5.22 -14.37
CA LEU A 38 -27.30 4.20 -15.07
C LEU A 38 -26.72 3.82 -16.43
N GLU A 39 -26.05 4.75 -17.11
CA GLU A 39 -25.29 4.49 -18.34
C GLU A 39 -23.90 3.88 -18.08
N SER A 40 -23.55 3.56 -16.82
CA SER A 40 -22.24 3.03 -16.41
C SER A 40 -21.06 3.93 -16.80
N LYS A 41 -21.27 5.25 -16.92
CA LYS A 41 -20.21 6.24 -17.15
C LYS A 41 -19.58 6.73 -15.85
N LEU A 42 -20.27 6.58 -14.73
CA LEU A 42 -19.78 6.82 -13.38
C LEU A 42 -20.14 5.66 -12.46
N ALA A 43 -19.31 5.40 -11.46
CA ALA A 43 -19.59 4.45 -10.40
C ALA A 43 -20.81 4.92 -9.56
N PRO A 44 -21.63 4.01 -9.04
CA PRO A 44 -22.69 4.36 -8.11
C PRO A 44 -22.16 5.08 -6.86
N CYS A 45 -22.98 5.95 -6.28
CA CYS A 45 -22.69 6.63 -5.02
C CYS A 45 -23.03 5.69 -3.85
N TYR A 46 -22.25 4.62 -3.68
CA TYR A 46 -22.35 3.77 -2.49
C TYR A 46 -21.89 4.54 -1.24
N PRO A 47 -22.46 4.25 -0.05
CA PRO A 47 -21.88 4.72 1.20
C PRO A 47 -20.46 4.14 1.36
N GLY A 48 -19.55 4.94 1.91
CA GLY A 48 -18.20 4.47 2.21
C GLY A 48 -18.17 3.70 3.52
N ASP A 49 -17.30 2.70 3.58
CA ASP A 49 -16.99 1.93 4.80
C ASP A 49 -15.63 2.35 5.36
N GLU A 50 -15.45 2.30 6.67
CA GLU A 50 -14.17 2.57 7.34
C GLU A 50 -13.32 1.29 7.40
N GLU A 51 -13.94 0.11 7.31
CA GLU A 51 -13.27 -1.18 7.40
C GLU A 51 -12.95 -1.77 6.02
N SER A 52 -11.75 -2.34 5.90
CA SER A 52 -11.33 -3.04 4.70
C SER A 52 -11.96 -4.42 4.66
N ALA A 53 -12.85 -4.67 3.69
CA ALA A 53 -13.24 -6.02 3.28
C ALA A 53 -12.53 -6.41 1.99
N SER A 54 -12.30 -7.72 1.78
CA SER A 54 -11.55 -8.26 0.63
C SER A 54 -12.08 -7.84 -0.74
N ASP A 55 -13.33 -7.38 -0.81
CA ASP A 55 -14.04 -7.02 -2.03
C ASP A 55 -14.20 -5.50 -2.25
N LEU A 56 -13.68 -4.67 -1.35
CA LEU A 56 -13.80 -3.21 -1.43
C LEU A 56 -12.48 -2.57 -1.85
N GLU A 57 -12.58 -1.43 -2.53
CA GLU A 57 -11.43 -0.61 -2.89
C GLU A 57 -11.42 0.70 -2.10
N GLU A 58 -10.22 1.11 -1.69
CA GLU A 58 -10.01 2.37 -0.98
C GLU A 58 -9.98 3.57 -1.94
N CYS A 59 -10.71 4.64 -1.59
CA CYS A 59 -10.57 5.94 -2.24
C CYS A 59 -9.44 6.75 -1.57
N PRO A 60 -8.34 7.07 -2.28
CA PRO A 60 -7.19 7.76 -1.68
C PRO A 60 -7.44 9.25 -1.33
N ILE A 61 -8.66 9.75 -1.50
CA ILE A 61 -9.03 11.13 -1.13
C ILE A 61 -9.78 11.17 0.20
N CYS A 62 -10.72 10.26 0.41
CA CYS A 62 -11.52 10.20 1.65
C CYS A 62 -11.14 9.04 2.56
N PHE A 63 -10.28 8.12 2.12
CA PHE A 63 -9.81 6.94 2.87
C PHE A 63 -10.92 5.93 3.24
N LEU A 64 -12.08 6.03 2.59
CA LEU A 64 -13.18 5.09 2.74
C LEU A 64 -13.12 3.99 1.67
N TYR A 65 -13.67 2.83 2.01
CA TYR A 65 -13.77 1.65 1.17
C TYR A 65 -15.12 1.58 0.46
N TYR A 66 -15.11 1.21 -0.82
CA TYR A 66 -16.30 1.16 -1.66
C TYR A 66 -16.33 -0.10 -2.54
N PRO A 67 -17.52 -0.62 -2.90
CA PRO A 67 -17.65 -1.79 -3.79
C PRO A 67 -17.08 -1.56 -5.19
N SER A 68 -17.01 -0.30 -5.63
CA SER A 68 -16.46 0.07 -6.92
C SER A 68 -16.10 1.55 -6.98
N LEU A 69 -15.00 1.87 -7.67
CA LEU A 69 -14.50 3.24 -7.82
C LEU A 69 -14.38 3.62 -9.29
N ASN A 70 -14.34 4.93 -9.55
CA ASN A 70 -13.99 5.46 -10.87
C ASN A 70 -12.47 5.43 -11.05
N ARG A 71 -12.00 5.30 -12.30
CA ARG A 71 -10.57 5.40 -12.65
C ARG A 71 -10.30 6.70 -13.37
N SER A 72 -9.25 7.41 -12.95
CA SER A 72 -8.75 8.60 -13.65
C SER A 72 -8.30 8.24 -15.07
N ARG A 73 -8.76 8.97 -16.09
CA ARG A 73 -8.35 8.68 -17.48
C ARG A 73 -6.87 8.92 -17.75
N CYS A 74 -6.24 9.82 -17.02
CA CYS A 74 -4.84 10.20 -17.23
C CYS A 74 -3.83 9.30 -16.52
N CYS A 75 -4.15 8.74 -15.36
CA CYS A 75 -3.20 8.00 -14.53
C CYS A 75 -3.77 6.76 -13.84
N MET A 76 -5.02 6.39 -14.17
CA MET A 76 -5.70 5.18 -13.67
C MET A 76 -5.88 5.09 -12.15
N LYS A 77 -5.63 6.17 -11.39
CA LYS A 77 -5.88 6.23 -9.95
C LYS A 77 -7.39 6.19 -9.63
N SER A 78 -7.75 5.46 -8.58
CA SER A 78 -9.12 5.32 -8.08
C SER A 78 -9.64 6.60 -7.44
N ILE A 79 -10.95 6.86 -7.59
CA ILE A 79 -11.66 7.93 -6.89
C ILE A 79 -13.15 7.58 -6.73
N CYS A 80 -13.74 7.83 -5.56
CA CYS A 80 -15.18 7.65 -5.35
C CYS A 80 -15.97 8.76 -6.07
N THR A 81 -17.25 8.52 -6.33
CA THR A 81 -18.06 9.47 -7.10
C THR A 81 -18.25 10.81 -6.38
N GLU A 82 -18.40 10.82 -5.05
CA GLU A 82 -18.53 12.08 -4.29
C GLU A 82 -17.25 12.91 -4.28
N CYS A 83 -16.08 12.28 -4.08
CA CYS A 83 -14.80 12.98 -4.20
C CYS A 83 -14.59 13.52 -5.63
N PHE A 84 -15.01 12.78 -6.67
CA PHE A 84 -14.95 13.27 -8.04
C PHE A 84 -15.86 14.49 -8.28
N LEU A 85 -17.08 14.47 -7.73
CA LEU A 85 -17.99 15.61 -7.81
C LEU A 85 -17.43 16.83 -7.09
N GLN A 86 -16.74 16.63 -5.96
CA GLN A 86 -16.10 17.70 -5.20
C GLN A 86 -14.99 18.41 -5.98
N MET A 87 -14.26 17.69 -6.84
CA MET A 87 -13.20 18.29 -7.67
C MET A 87 -13.74 19.18 -8.81
N LYS A 88 -15.01 19.00 -9.19
CA LYS A 88 -15.63 19.83 -10.23
C LYS A 88 -16.05 21.15 -9.64
N VAL A 89 -15.24 22.18 -9.86
CA VAL A 89 -15.58 23.56 -9.48
C VAL A 89 -16.70 24.05 -10.40
N PRO A 90 -17.91 24.28 -9.89
CA PRO A 90 -18.98 24.86 -10.69
C PRO A 90 -18.57 26.26 -11.14
N ASN A 91 -18.97 26.66 -12.35
CA ASN A 91 -18.74 28.01 -12.90
C ASN A 91 -17.27 28.42 -13.11
N SER A 92 -16.31 27.51 -12.97
CA SER A 92 -14.91 27.78 -13.34
C SER A 92 -14.71 27.65 -14.86
N THR A 93 -14.12 28.68 -15.47
CA THR A 93 -13.62 28.62 -16.86
C THR A 93 -12.30 27.86 -16.97
N ARG A 94 -11.61 27.62 -15.83
CA ARG A 94 -10.37 26.86 -15.80
C ARG A 94 -10.64 25.36 -15.80
N PRO A 95 -9.89 24.57 -16.59
CA PRO A 95 -10.04 23.13 -16.60
C PRO A 95 -9.60 22.55 -15.25
N THR A 96 -10.42 21.66 -14.67
CA THR A 96 -10.06 20.92 -13.47
C THR A 96 -8.79 20.11 -13.73
N GLN A 97 -7.83 20.18 -12.80
CA GLN A 97 -6.61 19.37 -12.85
C GLN A 97 -6.78 18.08 -12.04
N CYS A 98 -6.11 17.02 -12.47
CA CYS A 98 -6.14 15.74 -11.77
C CYS A 98 -5.53 15.89 -10.36
N PRO A 99 -6.21 15.45 -9.29
CA PRO A 99 -5.68 15.58 -7.94
C PRO A 99 -4.36 14.82 -7.75
N TYR A 100 -4.17 13.73 -8.51
CA TYR A 100 -3.01 12.84 -8.42
C TYR A 100 -1.80 13.30 -9.22
N CYS A 101 -1.96 13.52 -10.54
CA CYS A 101 -0.85 13.78 -11.46
C CYS A 101 -0.89 15.18 -12.11
N LYS A 102 -1.84 16.04 -11.70
CA LYS A 102 -1.99 17.43 -12.14
C LYS A 102 -2.29 17.65 -13.63
N THR A 103 -2.48 16.58 -14.42
CA THR A 103 -2.95 16.66 -15.80
C THR A 103 -4.23 17.49 -15.89
N SER A 104 -4.30 18.43 -16.83
CA SER A 104 -5.49 19.25 -17.08
C SER A 104 -6.65 18.42 -17.63
N ASN A 105 -7.85 19.00 -17.65
CA ASN A 105 -9.08 18.35 -18.15
C ASN A 105 -9.37 17.02 -17.45
N TYR A 106 -9.29 17.03 -16.12
CA TYR A 106 -9.49 15.85 -15.31
C TYR A 106 -10.84 15.18 -15.60
N ALA A 107 -10.77 13.92 -15.99
CA ALA A 107 -11.91 13.09 -16.31
C ALA A 107 -11.70 11.68 -15.76
N VAL A 108 -12.81 11.02 -15.47
CA VAL A 108 -12.82 9.65 -14.98
C VAL A 108 -13.63 8.76 -15.92
N GLU A 109 -13.44 7.46 -15.77
CA GLU A 109 -14.24 6.43 -16.40
C GLU A 109 -14.61 5.37 -15.38
N TYR A 110 -15.78 4.76 -15.54
CA TYR A 110 -16.22 3.65 -14.72
C TYR A 110 -16.09 2.34 -15.50
N ARG A 111 -15.30 1.41 -14.95
CA ARG A 111 -15.03 0.12 -15.58
C ARG A 111 -15.92 -1.00 -15.06
N GLY A 112 -16.86 -0.73 -14.16
CA GLY A 112 -17.71 -1.74 -13.53
C GLY A 112 -17.07 -2.32 -12.27
N VAL A 113 -17.88 -3.01 -11.46
CA VAL A 113 -17.40 -3.93 -10.42
C VAL A 113 -16.67 -5.09 -11.11
N LYS A 114 -15.53 -5.53 -10.57
CA LYS A 114 -14.88 -6.77 -11.05
C LYS A 114 -15.85 -7.95 -10.95
N SER A 115 -15.95 -8.74 -12.00
CA SER A 115 -16.77 -9.95 -12.00
C SER A 115 -16.26 -10.97 -10.97
N LYS A 116 -17.13 -11.90 -10.54
CA LYS A 116 -16.73 -12.96 -9.61
C LYS A 116 -15.62 -13.82 -10.21
N GLU A 117 -15.70 -14.05 -11.52
CA GLU A 117 -14.72 -14.78 -12.30
C GLU A 117 -13.37 -14.06 -12.30
N GLU A 118 -13.33 -12.75 -12.57
CA GLU A 118 -12.09 -11.95 -12.51
C GLU A 118 -11.47 -11.98 -11.11
N LYS A 119 -12.29 -11.83 -10.06
CA LYS A 119 -11.82 -11.92 -8.67
C LYS A 119 -11.23 -13.28 -8.34
N SER A 120 -11.86 -14.37 -8.81
CA SER A 120 -11.35 -15.72 -8.59
C SER A 120 -10.00 -15.96 -9.26
N LEU A 121 -9.78 -15.40 -10.45
CA LEU A 121 -8.50 -15.48 -11.15
C LEU A 121 -7.41 -14.73 -10.39
N GLU A 122 -7.72 -13.53 -9.90
CA GLU A 122 -6.80 -12.75 -9.06
C GLU A 122 -6.41 -13.53 -7.79
N GLN A 123 -7.38 -14.13 -7.10
CA GLN A 123 -7.11 -14.96 -5.92
C GLN A 123 -6.23 -16.18 -6.23
N ILE A 124 -6.46 -16.84 -7.36
CA ILE A 124 -5.64 -17.98 -7.79
C ILE A 124 -4.21 -17.53 -8.09
N GLU A 125 -4.05 -16.38 -8.74
CA GLU A 125 -2.73 -15.81 -9.04
C GLU A 125 -1.99 -15.41 -7.76
N GLU A 126 -2.67 -14.71 -6.84
CA GLU A 126 -2.14 -14.36 -5.52
C GLU A 126 -1.70 -15.60 -4.74
N GLN A 127 -2.54 -16.65 -4.71
CA GLN A 127 -2.21 -17.90 -4.04
C GLN A 127 -0.95 -18.54 -4.63
N ARG A 128 -0.79 -18.54 -5.97
CA ARG A 128 0.41 -19.06 -6.63
C ARG A 128 1.66 -18.26 -6.28
N VAL A 129 1.54 -16.93 -6.20
CA VAL A 129 2.66 -16.06 -5.80
C VAL A 129 3.06 -16.35 -4.36
N ILE A 130 2.10 -16.54 -3.46
CA ILE A 130 2.35 -16.89 -2.06
C ILE A 130 3.08 -18.24 -1.98
N GLU A 131 2.58 -19.26 -2.67
CA GLU A 131 3.19 -20.60 -2.66
C GLU A 131 4.63 -20.56 -3.20
N ALA A 132 4.87 -19.85 -4.30
CA ALA A 132 6.20 -19.70 -4.88
C ALA A 132 7.17 -19.00 -3.90
N LYS A 133 6.70 -17.95 -3.21
CA LYS A 133 7.51 -17.26 -2.19
C LYS A 133 7.87 -18.17 -1.02
N ILE A 134 6.94 -19.00 -0.56
CA ILE A 134 7.19 -19.96 0.52
C ILE A 134 8.24 -20.98 0.09
N ARG A 135 8.11 -21.52 -1.13
CA ARG A 135 9.05 -22.52 -1.66
C ARG A 135 10.47 -21.98 -1.78
N ILE A 136 10.63 -20.78 -2.34
CA ILE A 136 11.93 -20.11 -2.45
C ILE A 136 12.53 -19.91 -1.06
N ARG A 137 11.74 -19.41 -0.12
CA ARG A 137 12.22 -19.15 1.25
C ARG A 137 12.65 -20.44 1.98
N GLN A 138 11.93 -21.54 1.79
CA GLN A 138 12.28 -22.83 2.36
C GLN A 138 13.57 -23.40 1.74
N GLN A 139 13.74 -23.25 0.42
CA GLN A 139 14.97 -23.67 -0.26
C GLN A 139 16.17 -22.86 0.23
N GLU A 140 16.06 -21.54 0.36
CA GLU A 140 17.12 -20.69 0.91
C GLU A 140 17.59 -21.17 2.30
N LEU A 141 16.64 -21.54 3.16
CA LEU A 141 16.93 -22.05 4.50
C LEU A 141 17.63 -23.41 4.46
N GLN A 142 17.23 -24.31 3.55
CA GLN A 142 17.91 -25.60 3.36
C GLN A 142 19.34 -25.41 2.83
N ASP A 143 19.52 -24.53 1.85
CA ASP A 143 20.83 -24.22 1.29
C ASP A 143 21.74 -23.51 2.32
N ASP A 144 21.17 -22.71 3.23
CA ASP A 144 21.89 -22.14 4.38
C ASP A 144 22.27 -23.23 5.40
N GLU A 145 21.35 -24.14 5.74
CA GLU A 145 21.60 -25.24 6.67
C GLU A 145 22.69 -26.19 6.15
N GLU A 146 22.64 -26.59 4.87
CA GLU A 146 23.67 -27.41 4.24
C GLU A 146 25.03 -26.70 4.24
N ARG A 147 25.07 -25.40 3.94
CA ARG A 147 26.30 -24.60 4.01
C ARG A 147 26.87 -24.54 5.43
N MET A 148 26.03 -24.48 6.46
CA MET A 148 26.46 -24.49 7.87
C MET A 148 26.94 -25.87 8.31
N GLN A 149 26.24 -26.94 7.93
CA GLN A 149 26.67 -28.33 8.20
C GLN A 149 28.03 -28.62 7.56
N LYS A 150 28.22 -28.25 6.28
CA LYS A 150 29.51 -28.42 5.59
C LYS A 150 30.66 -27.65 6.24
N ARG A 151 30.39 -26.46 6.81
CA ARG A 151 31.39 -25.71 7.60
C ARG A 151 31.72 -26.43 8.91
N HIS A 152 30.71 -26.96 9.61
CA HIS A 152 30.91 -27.69 10.86
C HIS A 152 31.72 -28.98 10.64
N GLU A 153 31.44 -29.75 9.58
CA GLU A 153 32.19 -30.96 9.23
C GLU A 153 33.68 -30.67 9.00
N LEU A 154 34.01 -29.64 8.20
CA LEU A 154 35.40 -29.23 7.94
C LEU A 154 36.15 -28.74 9.20
N SER A 155 35.44 -28.12 10.14
CA SER A 155 36.01 -27.73 11.43
C SER A 155 36.23 -28.91 12.37
N THR A 156 35.37 -29.93 12.32
CA THR A 156 35.48 -31.11 13.20
C THR A 156 36.60 -32.05 12.75
N SER A 157 36.86 -32.15 11.43
CA SER A 157 37.97 -32.93 10.87
C SER A 157 39.36 -32.34 11.15
N ASN A 158 39.45 -31.05 11.50
CA ASN A 158 40.73 -30.39 11.82
C ASN A 158 41.06 -30.38 13.32
N ALA A 159 40.16 -30.87 14.18
CA ALA A 159 40.36 -30.93 15.63
C ALA A 159 40.96 -32.27 16.12
N ASP A 160 41.11 -33.28 15.25
CA ASP A 160 41.72 -34.58 15.57
C ASP A 160 43.19 -34.65 15.14
N THR A 161 43.98 -33.62 15.48
CA THR A 161 45.46 -33.69 15.43
C THR A 161 46.12 -32.67 16.36
N THR A 162 45.86 -32.71 17.67
CA THR A 162 46.87 -32.33 18.69
C THR A 162 46.55 -32.94 20.05
N VAL A 163 47.51 -33.72 20.51
CA VAL A 163 47.65 -34.33 21.84
C VAL A 163 48.12 -33.26 22.83
N GLU A 164 47.45 -33.22 23.99
CA GLU A 164 47.95 -32.92 25.36
C GLU A 164 48.35 -31.50 25.82
N ASN A 165 47.87 -31.25 27.06
CA ASN A 165 48.35 -30.36 28.13
C ASN A 165 48.04 -28.86 28.12
N GLY A 166 47.51 -28.42 29.26
CA GLY A 166 47.53 -27.03 29.70
C GLY A 166 46.27 -26.59 30.42
N GLU A 167 46.11 -27.04 31.67
CA GLU A 167 45.28 -26.39 32.68
C GLU A 167 45.61 -24.88 32.74
N ASP A 168 44.58 -24.03 32.77
CA ASP A 168 44.30 -23.09 33.88
C ASP A 168 43.36 -21.95 33.42
N SER A 169 42.49 -21.53 34.32
CA SER A 169 41.56 -20.39 34.23
C SER A 169 41.48 -19.76 35.62
N PRO A 170 40.88 -18.57 35.82
CA PRO A 170 40.85 -17.34 35.03
C PRO A 170 41.05 -16.09 35.93
N ALA A 171 41.42 -14.92 35.40
CA ALA A 171 41.28 -13.59 36.04
C ALA A 171 41.93 -12.51 35.13
N ALA A 172 41.52 -11.26 35.00
CA ALA A 172 40.51 -10.43 35.64
C ALA A 172 40.27 -9.18 34.74
N VAL A 173 39.07 -8.60 34.85
CA VAL A 173 38.74 -7.23 34.44
C VAL A 173 39.21 -6.27 35.55
N PRO A 174 39.65 -5.02 35.28
CA PRO A 174 38.75 -3.86 35.38
C PRO A 174 39.05 -2.81 34.28
N SER A 175 38.09 -2.17 33.60
CA SER A 175 37.11 -1.16 34.04
C SER A 175 37.70 0.16 34.54
N SER A 176 37.37 1.23 33.77
CA SER A 176 36.87 2.55 34.19
C SER A 176 37.76 3.81 34.05
N GLN A 177 37.09 4.85 33.52
CA GLN A 177 37.11 6.28 33.87
C GLN A 177 37.92 7.29 33.02
N SER A 178 37.14 8.09 32.28
CA SER A 178 37.33 9.50 31.92
C SER A 178 37.19 10.45 33.14
N PRO A 179 37.74 11.68 33.08
CA PRO A 179 36.91 12.91 32.91
C PRO A 179 37.56 13.96 31.95
N ALA A 180 36.78 14.71 31.13
CA ALA A 180 36.32 16.11 31.31
C ALA A 180 37.47 17.12 31.59
N GLU A 181 37.71 18.17 30.79
CA GLU A 181 37.09 19.54 30.80
C GLU A 181 37.84 20.36 29.70
N ASP A 182 37.17 20.98 28.71
CA ASP A 182 36.72 22.40 28.58
C ASP A 182 37.77 23.46 28.13
N GLU A 183 37.25 24.53 27.50
CA GLU A 183 37.85 25.81 27.03
C GLU A 183 38.34 25.86 25.56
N GLU A 184 37.55 26.33 24.58
CA GLU A 184 37.18 27.72 24.17
C GLU A 184 38.16 28.35 23.14
N ILE A 185 37.64 28.90 22.02
CA ILE A 185 37.99 30.21 21.39
C ILE A 185 37.48 30.38 19.92
N VAL A 186 36.53 31.33 19.78
CA VAL A 186 36.37 32.40 18.77
C VAL A 186 35.91 32.13 17.31
N SER A 187 34.60 32.37 17.11
CA SER A 187 33.92 33.33 16.20
C SER A 187 34.61 33.84 14.92
N LEU A 188 34.01 33.53 13.76
CA LEU A 188 33.96 34.45 12.60
C LEU A 188 32.56 34.41 11.97
N GLN A 189 32.05 35.62 11.66
CA GLN A 189 30.72 35.92 11.18
C GLN A 189 30.50 35.54 9.70
N ASP A 190 29.27 35.10 9.43
CA ASP A 190 28.52 34.98 8.16
C ASP A 190 28.66 36.20 7.22
N PRO A 191 28.52 36.06 5.87
CA PRO A 191 27.18 35.86 5.29
C PRO A 191 27.07 35.12 3.93
N CYS A 192 26.01 34.31 3.76
CA CYS A 192 24.96 34.49 2.73
C CYS A 192 24.01 33.27 2.66
N MET A 193 22.71 33.55 2.81
CA MET A 193 21.59 32.61 2.89
C MET A 193 21.37 31.82 1.59
N THR A 194 21.41 30.49 1.64
CA THR A 194 20.64 29.63 0.74
C THR A 194 19.95 28.52 1.56
N GLN A 195 18.64 28.65 1.76
CA GLN A 195 17.83 27.72 2.55
C GLN A 195 17.73 26.36 1.85
N ILE A 196 18.49 25.37 2.29
CA ILE A 196 18.29 23.96 1.94
C ILE A 196 17.13 23.44 2.80
N ARG A 197 16.03 23.08 2.16
CA ARG A 197 14.84 22.52 2.82
C ARG A 197 15.16 21.13 3.40
N PRO A 198 14.83 20.82 4.66
CA PRO A 198 15.06 19.49 5.21
C PRO A 198 14.19 18.44 4.49
N PRO A 199 14.66 17.19 4.36
CA PRO A 199 13.85 16.11 3.82
C PRO A 199 12.63 15.86 4.73
N PRO A 200 11.47 15.47 4.15
CA PRO A 200 10.29 15.16 4.95
C PRO A 200 10.55 13.98 5.89
N PRO A 201 9.91 13.95 7.08
CA PRO A 201 10.04 12.84 8.01
C PRO A 201 9.51 11.55 7.38
N PRO A 202 10.05 10.37 7.74
CA PRO A 202 9.57 9.10 7.25
C PRO A 202 8.10 8.90 7.65
N ILE A 203 7.28 8.53 6.68
CA ILE A 203 5.87 8.16 6.89
C ILE A 203 5.87 6.93 7.81
N PRO A 204 5.14 6.94 8.94
CA PRO A 204 5.04 5.75 9.78
C PRO A 204 4.34 4.66 8.97
N ILE A 205 5.08 3.59 8.67
CA ILE A 205 4.54 2.33 8.16
C ILE A 205 3.61 1.81 9.25
N ARG A 206 2.32 2.07 9.11
CA ARG A 206 1.30 1.49 9.99
C ARG A 206 1.39 -0.02 9.81
N SER A 207 1.69 -0.72 10.90
CA SER A 207 2.05 -2.13 10.89
C SER A 207 1.01 -2.93 10.09
N ASN A 208 1.54 -3.75 9.18
CA ASN A 208 0.78 -4.73 8.43
C ASN A 208 -0.06 -5.58 9.39
N ARG A 209 -1.39 -5.37 9.40
CA ARG A 209 -2.35 -6.36 9.94
C ARG A 209 -2.41 -7.65 9.11
N CYS A 210 -1.56 -7.78 8.08
CA CYS A 210 -1.35 -9.02 7.33
C CYS A 210 -0.82 -10.16 8.23
N PHE A 211 -0.27 -9.88 9.42
CA PHE A 211 0.12 -10.91 10.37
C PHE A 211 -1.07 -11.61 11.06
N SER A 212 -2.24 -10.97 11.14
CA SER A 212 -3.37 -11.55 11.90
C SER A 212 -3.99 -12.74 11.18
N LEU A 213 -4.09 -12.69 9.85
CA LEU A 213 -4.65 -13.79 9.04
C LEU A 213 -3.72 -15.02 9.00
N TYR A 214 -2.43 -14.84 9.34
CA TYR A 214 -1.48 -15.95 9.47
C TYR A 214 -1.65 -16.70 10.79
N SER A 215 -2.03 -16.02 11.88
CA SER A 215 -2.21 -16.66 13.19
C SER A 215 -3.47 -17.53 13.25
N ASP A 216 -4.53 -17.14 12.53
CA ASP A 216 -5.79 -17.88 12.52
C ASP A 216 -5.72 -19.15 11.66
N TYR A 217 -4.83 -19.21 10.66
CA TYR A 217 -4.66 -20.40 9.81
C TYR A 217 -3.73 -21.46 10.41
N VAL A 218 -2.74 -21.05 11.22
CA VAL A 218 -1.83 -21.98 11.92
C VAL A 218 -2.51 -22.64 13.12
N SER A 219 -3.61 -22.08 13.65
CA SER A 219 -4.34 -22.66 14.78
C SER A 219 -5.36 -23.75 14.40
N LEU A 220 -5.50 -24.06 13.11
CA LEU A 220 -6.51 -24.98 12.55
C LEU A 220 -5.91 -26.25 11.89
N ASN A 221 -4.61 -26.47 11.97
CA ASN A 221 -3.96 -27.74 11.57
C ASN A 221 -3.04 -28.27 12.66
#